data_AF-A0AAD7AXU8-F1
#
_entry.id   AF-A0AAD7AXU8-F1
#
_cell.length_a   1.000
_cell.length_b   1.000
_cell.length_c   1.000
_cell.angle_alpha   90.00
_cell.angle_beta   90.00
_cell.angle_gamma   90.00
#
_symmetry.space_group_name_H-M   'P 1'
#
loop_
_entity.id
_entity.type
_entity.pdbx_description
1 polymer ?
#
loop_
_entity_poly.entity_id
_entity_poly.type
_entity_poly.pdbx_seq_one_letter_code
_entity_poly.pdbx_strand_id
1 'polypeptide(L)'
;MPLSTSKNPRVFGWLWPTLFPYGVGMVDNNIVRISPEFGFRELDTVTHVQHLLNIADHRFQVYKSFIFVMNNIIQRRQSFFKSRLATKCSWFPVIQELMQKVDTACVDSYQAKLEQNPFAKPKLKARKQ
;
A
#
# COMPACT_ATOMS: atom_id res chain seq x y z
N MET A 1 -11.41 1.83 -18.50
CA MET A 1 -11.73 1.54 -17.08
C MET A 1 -10.44 1.37 -16.29
N PRO A 2 -10.30 1.94 -15.09
CA PRO A 2 -9.16 1.67 -14.22
C PRO A 2 -9.21 0.21 -13.73
N LEU A 3 -8.13 -0.55 -13.95
CA LEU A 3 -8.02 -1.92 -13.47
C LEU A 3 -7.50 -1.93 -12.03
N SER A 4 -8.08 -2.79 -11.18
CA SER A 4 -7.56 -3.00 -9.84
C SER A 4 -6.16 -3.60 -9.91
N THR A 5 -5.18 -2.95 -9.28
CA THR A 5 -3.82 -3.50 -9.09
C THR A 5 -3.75 -4.50 -7.92
N SER A 6 -4.84 -4.68 -7.19
CA SER A 6 -4.98 -5.66 -6.12
C SER A 6 -5.62 -6.93 -6.66
N LYS A 7 -4.95 -8.08 -6.47
CA LYS A 7 -5.44 -9.42 -6.85
C LYS A 7 -5.76 -9.59 -8.34
N ASN A 8 -5.07 -8.88 -9.22
CA ASN A 8 -5.20 -9.06 -10.66
C ASN A 8 -3.82 -9.29 -11.30
N PRO A 9 -3.40 -10.56 -11.46
CA PRO A 9 -2.07 -10.87 -11.97
C PRO A 9 -1.89 -10.42 -13.43
N ARG A 10 -2.97 -10.38 -14.22
CA ARG A 10 -2.92 -10.00 -15.65
C ARG A 10 -2.48 -8.55 -15.87
N VAL A 11 -2.71 -7.68 -14.89
CA VAL A 11 -2.28 -6.27 -14.95
C VAL A 11 -0.76 -6.19 -15.06
N PHE A 12 -0.02 -7.04 -14.34
CA PHE A 12 1.45 -7.02 -14.36
C PHE A 12 2.02 -7.48 -15.71
N GLY A 13 1.41 -8.49 -16.35
CA GLY A 13 1.79 -8.92 -17.69
C GLY A 13 1.54 -7.84 -18.75
N TRP A 14 0.45 -7.08 -18.63
CA TRP A 14 0.15 -5.97 -19.55
C TRP A 14 1.03 -4.74 -19.31
N LEU A 15 1.46 -4.51 -18.08
CA LEU A 15 2.31 -3.37 -17.73
C LEU A 15 3.74 -3.56 -18.25
N TRP A 16 4.20 -4.82 -18.33
CA TRP A 16 5.54 -5.19 -18.79
C TRP A 16 5.54 -6.41 -19.72
N PRO A 17 5.00 -6.27 -20.95
CA PRO A 17 4.96 -7.37 -21.91
C PRO A 17 6.36 -7.88 -22.27
N THR A 18 7.39 -7.01 -22.20
CA THR A 18 8.78 -7.36 -22.47
C THR A 18 9.46 -8.12 -21.32
N LEU A 19 9.00 -7.93 -20.08
CA LEU A 19 9.51 -8.66 -18.91
C LEU A 19 8.79 -9.99 -18.72
N PHE A 20 7.52 -10.07 -19.15
CA PHE A 20 6.69 -11.27 -19.08
C PHE A 20 6.21 -11.69 -20.48
N PRO A 21 7.11 -12.12 -21.39
CA PRO A 21 6.77 -12.38 -22.79
C PRO A 21 5.74 -13.50 -22.98
N TYR A 22 5.61 -14.41 -22.02
CA TYR A 22 4.61 -15.49 -22.04
C TYR A 22 3.39 -15.22 -21.15
N GLY A 23 3.34 -14.06 -20.47
CA GLY A 23 2.30 -13.80 -19.46
C GLY A 23 2.30 -14.79 -18.29
N VAL A 24 3.43 -15.48 -18.05
CA VAL A 24 3.64 -16.44 -16.95
C VAL A 24 4.61 -15.81 -15.93
N GLY A 25 4.54 -16.24 -14.66
CA GLY A 25 5.41 -15.71 -13.60
C GLY A 25 5.01 -14.31 -13.09
N MET A 26 3.80 -13.85 -13.42
CA MET A 26 3.26 -12.59 -12.92
C MET A 26 3.06 -12.64 -11.40
N VAL A 27 3.19 -11.47 -10.76
CA VAL A 27 2.98 -11.31 -9.32
C VAL A 27 1.52 -11.60 -8.95
N ASP A 28 1.30 -12.22 -7.78
CA ASP A 28 -0.02 -12.61 -7.26
C ASP A 28 -0.80 -13.57 -8.19
N ASN A 29 -0.11 -14.37 -9.02
CA ASN A 29 -0.76 -15.31 -9.92
C ASN A 29 -1.19 -16.59 -9.20
N ASN A 30 -2.39 -16.57 -8.62
CA ASN A 30 -2.99 -17.72 -7.94
C ASN A 30 -3.61 -18.75 -8.90
N ILE A 31 -3.62 -18.50 -10.21
CA ILE A 31 -4.27 -19.33 -11.22
C ILE A 31 -3.35 -20.48 -11.63
N VAL A 32 -2.05 -20.22 -11.75
CA VAL A 32 -1.04 -21.22 -12.11
C VAL A 32 -0.59 -21.96 -10.85
N ARG A 33 -1.48 -22.78 -10.31
CA ARG A 33 -1.15 -23.76 -9.26
C ARG A 33 -0.63 -25.02 -9.96
N ILE A 34 0.69 -25.14 -10.05
CA ILE A 34 1.34 -26.33 -10.61
C ILE A 34 1.17 -27.45 -9.58
N SER A 35 0.21 -28.33 -9.82
CA SER A 35 -0.12 -29.55 -9.07
C SER A 35 -0.70 -29.38 -7.65
N PRO A 36 -1.79 -30.08 -7.29
CA PRO A 36 -2.35 -30.10 -5.94
C PRO A 36 -1.58 -30.98 -4.94
N GLU A 37 -0.60 -31.77 -5.42
CA GLU A 37 0.14 -32.76 -4.61
C GLU A 37 1.30 -32.14 -3.82
N PHE A 38 1.96 -31.13 -4.38
CA PHE A 38 2.96 -30.33 -3.67
C PHE A 38 2.30 -29.05 -3.21
N GLY A 39 1.98 -28.97 -1.91
CA GLY A 39 1.39 -27.79 -1.29
C GLY A 39 2.31 -26.57 -1.40
N PHE A 40 2.25 -25.85 -2.52
CA PHE A 40 3.00 -24.62 -2.68
C PHE A 40 2.38 -23.51 -1.83
N ARG A 41 3.25 -22.83 -1.08
CA ARG A 41 2.90 -21.69 -0.23
C ARG A 41 2.51 -20.50 -1.11
N GLU A 42 1.49 -19.75 -0.72
CA GLU A 42 1.21 -18.45 -1.34
C GLU A 42 2.44 -17.57 -1.20
N LEU A 43 3.00 -17.13 -2.33
CA LEU A 43 4.17 -16.26 -2.38
C LEU A 43 3.73 -14.82 -2.15
N ASP A 44 4.27 -14.19 -1.11
CA ASP A 44 4.05 -12.77 -0.88
C ASP A 44 4.63 -11.93 -2.02
N THR A 45 3.95 -10.82 -2.33
CA THR A 45 4.33 -9.90 -3.39
C THR A 45 5.76 -9.37 -3.20
N VAL A 46 6.15 -9.06 -1.96
CA VAL A 46 7.48 -8.51 -1.67
C VAL A 46 8.55 -9.57 -1.93
N THR A 47 8.34 -10.79 -1.43
CA THR A 47 9.26 -11.91 -1.64
C THR A 47 9.42 -12.24 -3.12
N HIS A 48 8.31 -12.21 -3.88
CA HIS A 48 8.36 -12.45 -5.33
C HIS A 48 9.14 -11.36 -6.08
N VAL A 49 8.92 -10.08 -5.76
CA VAL A 49 9.68 -8.97 -6.37
C VAL A 49 11.16 -9.04 -6.01
N GLN A 50 11.49 -9.35 -4.76
CA GLN A 50 12.88 -9.57 -4.34
C GLN A 50 13.53 -10.71 -5.12
N HIS A 51 12.80 -11.81 -5.32
CA HIS A 51 13.29 -12.90 -6.16
C HIS A 51 13.55 -12.42 -7.58
N LEU A 52 12.59 -11.75 -8.25
CA LEU A 52 12.73 -11.23 -9.62
C LEU A 52 13.92 -10.27 -9.78
N LEU A 53 14.24 -9.48 -8.74
CA LEU A 53 15.41 -8.61 -8.74
C LEU A 53 16.73 -9.36 -8.50
N ASN A 54 16.69 -10.55 -7.90
CA ASN A 54 17.87 -11.36 -7.58
C ASN A 54 18.15 -12.48 -8.61
N ILE A 55 17.29 -12.68 -9.61
CA ILE A 55 17.54 -13.64 -10.69
C ILE A 55 18.76 -13.16 -11.51
N ALA A 56 19.49 -14.12 -12.09
CA ALA A 56 20.61 -13.84 -13.01
C ALA A 56 20.20 -13.00 -14.25
N ASP A 57 18.91 -12.89 -14.52
CA ASP A 57 18.35 -12.06 -15.58
C ASP A 57 18.20 -10.61 -15.10
N HIS A 58 19.12 -9.75 -15.54
CA HIS A 58 19.14 -8.35 -15.17
C HIS A 58 18.02 -7.51 -15.81
N ARG A 59 17.16 -8.07 -16.68
CA ARG A 59 16.07 -7.31 -17.32
C ARG A 59 15.18 -6.60 -16.29
N PHE A 60 14.87 -7.25 -15.17
CA PHE A 60 14.08 -6.68 -14.08
C PHE A 60 14.82 -5.55 -13.32
N GLN A 61 16.15 -5.60 -13.27
CA GLN A 61 16.97 -4.57 -12.63
C GLN A 61 17.16 -3.34 -13.55
N VAL A 62 17.32 -3.57 -14.85
CA VAL A 62 17.53 -2.53 -15.86
C VAL A 62 16.25 -1.74 -16.15
N TYR A 63 15.09 -2.40 -16.10
CA TYR A 63 13.81 -1.77 -16.42
C TYR A 63 13.34 -0.85 -15.28
N LYS A 64 13.80 0.41 -15.28
CA LYS A 64 13.57 1.39 -14.20
C LYS A 64 12.11 1.48 -13.75
N SER A 65 11.16 1.51 -14.68
CA SER A 65 9.73 1.57 -14.35
C SER A 65 9.23 0.37 -13.56
N PHE A 66 9.86 -0.81 -13.68
CA PHE A 66 9.51 -1.99 -12.88
C PHE A 66 9.71 -1.71 -11.39
N ILE A 67 10.92 -1.28 -11.02
CA ILE A 67 11.29 -1.00 -9.63
C ILE A 67 10.37 0.08 -9.04
N PHE A 68 10.18 1.20 -9.76
CA PHE A 68 9.36 2.30 -9.27
C PHE A 68 7.89 1.92 -9.08
N VAL A 69 7.27 1.28 -10.07
CA VAL A 69 5.85 0.91 -10.00
C VAL A 69 5.63 -0.17 -8.95
N MET A 70 6.49 -1.19 -8.87
CA MET A 70 6.37 -2.24 -7.84
C MET A 70 6.53 -1.67 -6.44
N ASN A 71 7.50 -0.79 -6.22
CA ASN A 71 7.66 -0.12 -4.93
C ASN A 71 6.42 0.71 -4.56
N ASN A 72 5.86 1.48 -5.51
CA ASN A 72 4.63 2.24 -5.28
C ASN A 72 3.44 1.35 -4.91
N ILE A 73 3.27 0.21 -5.59
CA ILE A 73 2.21 -0.76 -5.30
C ILE A 73 2.38 -1.34 -3.89
N ILE A 74 3.59 -1.73 -3.51
CA ILE A 74 3.91 -2.27 -2.18
C ILE A 74 3.61 -1.23 -1.10
N GLN A 75 4.09 0.00 -1.26
CA GLN A 75 3.84 1.09 -0.31
C GLN A 75 2.35 1.38 -0.16
N ARG A 76 1.62 1.46 -1.28
CA ARG A 76 0.17 1.65 -1.27
C ARG A 76 -0.50 0.54 -0.46
N ARG A 77 -0.21 -0.73 -0.74
CA ARG A 77 -0.79 -1.88 -0.02
C ARG A 77 -0.50 -1.83 1.48
N GLN A 78 0.73 -1.51 1.88
CA GLN A 78 1.11 -1.37 3.29
C GLN A 78 0.36 -0.23 3.98
N SER A 79 0.25 0.93 3.34
CA SER A 79 -0.49 2.08 3.88
C SER A 79 -1.98 1.77 4.04
N PHE A 80 -2.60 1.11 3.06
CA PHE A 80 -3.98 0.65 3.15
C PHE A 80 -4.18 -0.38 4.26
N PHE A 81 -3.24 -1.31 4.44
CA PHE A 81 -3.33 -2.31 5.50
C PHE A 81 -3.16 -1.69 6.89
N LYS A 82 -2.17 -0.80 7.05
CA LYS A 82 -1.94 -0.07 8.31
C LYS A 82 -3.12 0.82 8.68
N SER A 83 -3.69 1.57 7.73
CA SER A 83 -4.87 2.38 8.00
C SER A 83 -6.05 1.50 8.40
N ARG A 84 -6.30 0.41 7.66
CA ARG A 84 -7.36 -0.55 7.99
C ARG A 84 -7.21 -1.17 9.38
N LEU A 85 -5.98 -1.48 9.82
CA LEU A 85 -5.74 -2.00 11.17
C LEU A 85 -5.84 -0.92 12.25
N ALA A 86 -5.36 0.28 11.98
CA ALA A 86 -5.35 1.40 12.93
C ALA A 86 -6.76 1.94 13.19
N THR A 87 -7.62 1.96 12.18
CA THR A 87 -9.00 2.43 12.30
C THR A 87 -9.95 1.26 12.53
N LYS A 88 -10.38 1.03 13.78
CA LYS A 88 -11.57 0.18 14.00
C LYS A 88 -12.75 0.85 13.30
N CYS A 89 -13.56 0.09 12.55
CA CYS A 89 -14.78 0.63 11.92
C CYS A 89 -15.69 1.34 12.93
N SER A 90 -15.69 0.90 14.20
CA SER A 90 -16.44 1.54 15.29
C SER A 90 -15.97 2.95 15.63
N TRP A 91 -14.78 3.36 15.22
CA TRP A 91 -14.24 4.70 15.44
C TRP A 91 -14.59 5.71 14.34
N PHE A 92 -15.09 5.25 13.18
CA PHE A 92 -15.43 6.13 12.06
C PHE A 92 -16.49 7.19 12.40
N PRO A 93 -17.60 6.86 13.11
CA PRO A 93 -18.59 7.88 13.50
C PRO A 93 -17.97 8.95 14.41
N VAL A 94 -17.11 8.55 15.35
CA VAL A 94 -16.41 9.46 16.27
C VAL A 94 -15.44 10.37 15.51
N ILE A 95 -14.70 9.83 14.54
CA ILE A 95 -13.80 10.63 13.69
C ILE A 95 -14.62 11.60 12.82
N GLN A 96 -15.76 11.16 12.27
CA GLN A 96 -16.62 12.00 11.44
C GLN A 96 -17.17 13.20 12.23
N GLU A 97 -17.67 12.96 13.46
CA GLU A 97 -18.11 14.05 14.35
C GLU A 97 -16.95 14.98 14.74
N LEU A 98 -15.76 14.44 14.98
CA LEU A 98 -14.58 15.25 15.28
C LEU A 98 -14.15 16.08 14.06
N MET A 99 -14.17 15.51 12.85
CA MET A 99 -13.84 16.23 11.63
C MET A 99 -14.85 17.35 11.35
N GLN A 100 -16.14 17.14 11.60
CA GLN A 100 -17.15 18.20 11.48
C GLN A 100 -16.93 19.35 12.48
N LYS A 101 -16.29 19.09 13.62
CA LYS A 101 -15.93 20.13 14.61
C LYS A 101 -14.65 20.88 14.26
N VAL A 102 -13.84 20.39 13.31
CA VAL A 102 -12.65 21.11 12.84
C VAL A 102 -13.09 22.06 11.73
N ASP A 103 -13.38 23.29 12.11
CA ASP A 103 -13.61 24.40 11.18
C ASP A 103 -12.28 25.04 10.75
N THR A 104 -12.29 25.70 9.59
CA THR A 104 -11.19 26.51 9.04
C THR A 104 -10.65 27.50 10.07
N ALA A 105 -11.53 28.18 10.80
CA ALA A 105 -11.15 29.08 11.89
C ALA A 105 -10.37 28.39 13.03
N CYS A 106 -10.64 27.11 13.27
CA CYS A 106 -9.91 26.32 14.27
C CYS A 106 -8.48 26.04 13.77
N VAL A 107 -8.32 25.72 12.49
CA VAL A 107 -7.02 25.49 11.84
C VAL A 107 -6.16 26.76 11.89
N ASP A 108 -6.72 27.92 11.56
CA ASP A 108 -6.01 29.20 11.62
C ASP A 108 -5.55 29.53 13.04
N SER A 109 -6.39 29.24 14.05
CA SER A 109 -6.02 29.42 15.46
C SER A 109 -4.88 28.50 15.91
N TYR A 110 -4.78 27.29 15.34
CA TYR A 110 -3.70 26.36 15.63
C TYR A 110 -2.42 26.75 14.88
N GLN A 111 -2.55 27.26 13.66
CA GLN A 111 -1.43 27.79 12.90
C GLN A 111 -0.78 28.97 13.63
N ALA A 112 -1.59 29.93 14.12
CA ALA A 112 -1.09 31.03 14.94
C ALA A 112 -0.41 30.57 16.25
N LYS A 113 -0.91 29.50 16.88
CA LYS A 113 -0.27 28.91 18.08
C LYS A 113 1.04 28.20 17.78
N LEU A 114 1.16 27.57 16.61
CA LEU A 114 2.38 26.89 16.17
C LEU A 114 3.46 27.90 15.75
N GLU A 115 3.08 29.03 15.14
CA GLU A 115 3.99 30.13 14.85
C GLU A 115 4.56 30.75 16.13
N GLN A 116 3.75 30.85 17.20
CA GLN A 116 4.21 31.34 18.51
C GLN A 116 5.05 30.31 19.28
N ASN A 117 4.74 29.02 19.17
CA ASN A 117 5.52 27.96 19.80
C ASN A 117 5.60 26.71 18.91
N PRO A 118 6.74 26.49 18.25
CA PRO A 118 6.94 25.37 17.32
C PRO A 118 6.79 23.98 17.96
N PHE A 119 6.87 23.89 19.29
CA PHE A 119 6.81 22.63 20.05
C PHE A 119 5.52 22.46 20.85
N ALA A 120 4.48 23.24 20.55
CA ALA A 120 3.19 23.13 21.21
C ALA A 120 2.61 21.72 21.06
N LYS A 121 2.43 21.01 22.20
CA LYS A 121 1.81 19.68 22.23
C LYS A 121 0.29 19.79 22.43
N PRO A 122 -0.52 18.94 21.76
CA PRO A 122 -1.95 18.91 21.98
C PRO A 122 -2.28 18.49 23.42
N LYS A 123 -3.17 19.24 24.08
CA LYS A 123 -3.69 18.88 25.41
C LYS A 123 -4.66 17.69 25.27
N LEU A 124 -4.14 16.48 25.41
CA LEU A 124 -4.97 15.26 25.49
C LEU A 124 -5.75 15.29 26.81
N LYS A 125 -7.08 15.42 26.74
CA LYS A 125 -7.93 15.15 27.92
C LYS A 125 -7.82 13.65 28.23
N ALA A 126 -7.31 13.32 29.41
CA ALA A 126 -7.25 11.94 29.89
C ALA A 126 -8.66 11.33 29.87
N ARG A 127 -8.77 10.18 29.20
CA ARG A 127 -10.01 9.44 29.00
C ARG A 127 -10.42 8.83 30.35
N LYS A 128 -11.56 9.26 30.91
CA LYS A 128 -12.18 8.54 32.03
C LYS A 128 -12.66 7.18 31.50
N GLN A 129 -12.25 6.12 32.22
CA GLN A 129 -12.58 4.71 31.96
C GLN A 129 -14.08 4.47 32.10
#